data_AF-A0A150QDY7-F1
#
_entry.id   AF-A0A150QDY7-F1
#
_cell.length_a   1.000
_cell.length_b   1.000
_cell.length_c   1.000
_cell.angle_alpha   90.00
_cell.angle_beta   90.00
_cell.angle_gamma   90.00
#
_symmetry.space_group_name_H-M   'P 1'
#
loop_
_entity.id
_entity.type
_entity.pdbx_description
1 polymer ?
#
loop_
_entity_poly.entity_id
_entity_poly.type
_entity_poly.pdbx_seq_one_letter_code
_entity_poly.pdbx_strand_id
1 'polypeptide(L)'
;MAEPTWKKLVDQLKSEGHRSPYLDRLRQRLPASGPADLAGEILREMASALGKSEDKINVALLELELQGKALDELARSEGADPGERAARIAAFNRQRDAAMQALWELRVHREALGFRRNDDLAELYPVPPKRA
;
A
#
# COMPACT_ATOMS: atom_id res chain seq x y z
N MET A 1 -24.23 -13.26 -9.04
CA MET A 1 -25.14 -13.51 -10.17
C MET A 1 -25.15 -14.99 -10.46
N ALA A 2 -26.32 -15.60 -10.63
CA ALA A 2 -26.42 -17.03 -10.93
C ALA A 2 -25.80 -17.33 -12.29
N GLU A 3 -25.04 -18.42 -12.36
CA GLU A 3 -24.42 -18.86 -13.61
C GLU A 3 -25.51 -19.25 -14.62
N PRO A 4 -25.44 -18.82 -15.89
CA PRO A 4 -26.51 -19.08 -16.84
C PRO A 4 -26.66 -20.59 -17.10
N THR A 5 -27.88 -21.10 -16.99
CA THR A 5 -28.21 -22.54 -17.12
C THR A 5 -27.69 -23.15 -18.42
N TRP A 6 -27.58 -22.35 -19.49
CA TRP A 6 -27.08 -22.79 -20.80
C TRP A 6 -25.57 -23.04 -20.83
N LYS A 7 -24.77 -22.50 -19.90
CA LYS A 7 -23.31 -22.71 -19.87
C LYS A 7 -22.98 -24.18 -19.60
N LYS A 8 -23.66 -24.79 -18.62
CA LYS A 8 -23.50 -26.22 -18.28
C LYS A 8 -23.85 -27.13 -19.47
N LEU A 9 -24.90 -26.77 -20.21
CA LEU A 9 -25.30 -27.48 -21.43
C LEU A 9 -24.24 -27.38 -22.54
N VAL A 10 -23.64 -26.20 -22.73
CA VAL A 10 -22.55 -26.00 -23.71
C VAL A 10 -21.31 -26.83 -23.34
N ASP A 11 -20.94 -26.86 -22.06
CA ASP A 11 -19.79 -27.64 -21.59
C ASP A 11 -20.03 -29.16 -21.74
N GLN A 12 -21.26 -29.62 -21.45
CA GLN A 12 -21.65 -31.02 -21.62
C GLN A 12 -21.60 -31.47 -23.09
N LEU A 13 -22.25 -30.74 -24.00
CA LEU A 13 -22.32 -31.11 -25.43
C LEU A 13 -20.92 -31.17 -26.08
N LYS A 14 -19.96 -30.39 -25.57
CA LYS A 14 -18.56 -30.44 -26.01
C LYS A 14 -17.86 -31.71 -25.53
N SER A 15 -18.09 -32.14 -24.28
CA SER A 15 -17.53 -33.39 -23.75
C SER A 15 -18.02 -34.61 -24.54
N GLU A 16 -19.23 -34.52 -25.10
CA GLU A 16 -19.84 -35.50 -26.00
C GLU A 16 -19.35 -35.36 -27.46
N GLY A 17 -18.46 -34.40 -27.75
CA GLY A 17 -17.80 -34.24 -29.05
C GLY A 17 -18.63 -33.54 -30.13
N HIS A 18 -19.76 -32.91 -29.77
CA HIS A 18 -20.59 -32.21 -30.74
C HIS A 18 -19.92 -30.94 -31.30
N ARG A 19 -19.99 -30.79 -32.62
CA ARG A 19 -19.49 -29.62 -33.35
C ARG A 19 -20.67 -28.88 -33.97
N SER A 20 -20.84 -27.61 -33.60
CA SER A 20 -21.91 -26.78 -34.14
C SER A 20 -21.50 -25.31 -34.12
N PRO A 21 -21.73 -24.55 -35.21
CA PRO A 21 -21.41 -23.13 -35.25
C PRO A 21 -22.19 -22.31 -34.20
N TYR A 22 -23.30 -22.84 -33.67
CA TYR A 22 -24.07 -22.19 -32.61
C TYR A 22 -23.42 -22.35 -31.22
N LEU A 23 -22.74 -23.48 -30.96
CA LEU A 23 -21.97 -23.67 -29.73
C LEU A 23 -20.78 -22.70 -29.68
N ASP A 24 -20.11 -22.50 -30.81
CA ASP A 24 -19.00 -21.56 -30.92
C ASP A 24 -19.46 -20.12 -30.66
N ARG A 25 -20.63 -19.72 -31.19
CA ARG A 25 -21.23 -18.40 -30.93
C ARG A 25 -21.59 -18.20 -29.46
N LEU A 26 -22.18 -19.21 -28.80
CA LEU A 26 -22.51 -19.13 -27.37
C LEU A 26 -21.26 -18.97 -26.51
N ARG A 27 -20.17 -19.65 -26.87
CA ARG A 27 -18.87 -19.52 -26.20
C ARG A 27 -18.24 -18.14 -26.41
N GLN A 28 -18.29 -17.60 -27.62
CA GLN A 28 -17.76 -16.25 -27.91
C GLN A 28 -18.47 -15.15 -27.12
N ARG A 29 -19.70 -15.40 -26.67
CA ARG A 29 -20.47 -14.50 -25.80
C ARG A 29 -20.07 -14.60 -24.32
N LEU A 30 -19.32 -15.61 -23.91
CA LEU A 30 -18.65 -15.59 -22.61
C LEU A 30 -17.40 -14.72 -22.72
N PRO A 31 -17.21 -13.73 -21.84
CA PRO A 31 -15.99 -12.93 -21.84
C PRO A 31 -14.76 -13.84 -21.65
N ALA A 32 -13.74 -13.63 -22.49
CA ALA A 32 -12.51 -14.42 -22.49
C ALA A 32 -11.68 -14.27 -21.19
N SER A 33 -11.82 -13.13 -20.51
CA SER A 33 -11.38 -12.92 -19.13
C SER A 33 -12.59 -13.07 -18.21
N GLY A 34 -12.61 -14.15 -17.43
CA GLY A 34 -13.64 -14.32 -16.41
C GLY A 34 -13.51 -13.26 -15.32
N PRO A 35 -14.58 -12.98 -14.54
CA PRO A 35 -14.54 -12.06 -13.40
C PRO A 35 -13.41 -12.34 -12.39
N ALA A 36 -12.93 -13.58 -12.33
CA ALA A 36 -11.82 -14.00 -11.48
C ALA A 36 -10.47 -13.36 -11.87
N ASP A 37 -10.26 -13.06 -13.15
CA ASP A 37 -9.01 -12.46 -13.64
C ASP A 37 -8.95 -10.97 -13.26
N LEU A 38 -10.04 -10.25 -13.50
CA LEU A 38 -10.20 -8.84 -13.10
C LEU A 38 -10.14 -8.65 -11.58
N ALA A 39 -10.79 -9.52 -10.80
CA ALA A 39 -10.70 -9.46 -9.34
C ALA A 39 -9.26 -9.65 -8.86
N GLY A 40 -8.51 -10.56 -9.49
CA GLY A 40 -7.08 -10.76 -9.21
C GLY A 40 -6.23 -9.54 -9.56
N GLU A 41 -6.50 -8.88 -10.69
CA GLU A 41 -5.84 -7.62 -11.07
C GLU A 41 -6.11 -6.51 -10.06
N ILE A 42 -7.37 -6.29 -9.68
CA ILE A 42 -7.76 -5.29 -8.69
C ILE A 42 -7.04 -5.53 -7.35
N LEU A 43 -7.01 -6.78 -6.88
CA LEU A 43 -6.31 -7.12 -5.63
C LEU A 43 -4.80 -6.86 -5.72
N ARG A 44 -4.16 -7.16 -6.85
CA ARG A 44 -2.72 -6.87 -7.06
C ARG A 44 -2.45 -5.36 -7.05
N GLU A 45 -3.28 -4.57 -7.69
CA GLU A 45 -3.15 -3.10 -7.70
C GLU A 45 -3.37 -2.50 -6.31
N MET A 46 -4.40 -2.96 -5.58
CA MET A 46 -4.63 -2.55 -4.19
C MET A 46 -3.42 -2.88 -3.29
N ALA A 47 -2.87 -4.09 -3.42
CA ALA A 47 -1.68 -4.50 -2.67
C ALA A 47 -0.45 -3.66 -3.05
N SER A 48 -0.23 -3.38 -4.34
CA SER A 48 0.87 -2.52 -4.79
C SER A 48 0.74 -1.09 -4.27
N ALA A 49 -0.46 -0.52 -4.31
CA ALA A 49 -0.72 0.82 -3.76
C ALA A 49 -0.50 0.88 -2.24
N LEU A 50 -0.88 -0.19 -1.52
CA LEU A 50 -0.62 -0.31 -0.10
C LEU A 50 0.87 -0.40 0.21
N GLY A 51 1.62 -1.24 -0.50
CA GLY A 51 3.08 -1.35 -0.38
C GLY A 51 3.78 -0.01 -0.64
N LYS A 52 3.38 0.74 -1.67
CA LYS A 52 3.93 2.09 -1.92
C LYS A 52 3.66 3.07 -0.78
N SER A 53 2.53 2.94 -0.09
CA SER A 53 2.21 3.79 1.06
C SER A 53 3.05 3.42 2.28
N GLU A 54 3.35 2.14 2.45
CA GLU A 54 4.30 1.64 3.44
C GLU A 54 5.75 2.09 3.13
N ASP A 55 6.18 2.06 1.88
CA ASP A 55 7.51 2.54 1.49
C ASP A 55 7.71 4.02 1.84
N LYS A 56 6.67 4.85 1.67
CA LYS A 56 6.72 6.28 2.05
C LYS A 56 7.03 6.49 3.53
N ILE A 57 6.40 5.72 4.42
CA ILE A 57 6.68 5.84 5.85
C ILE A 57 8.08 5.34 6.20
N ASN A 58 8.51 4.23 5.60
CA ASN A 58 9.87 3.70 5.80
C ASN A 58 10.94 4.72 5.40
N VAL A 59 10.77 5.39 4.25
CA VAL A 59 11.67 6.48 3.81
C VAL A 59 11.63 7.66 4.78
N ALA A 60 10.43 8.10 5.18
CA ALA A 60 10.31 9.25 6.08
C ALA A 60 10.94 8.99 7.46
N LEU A 61 10.81 7.78 7.99
CA LEU A 61 11.44 7.35 9.24
C LEU A 61 12.96 7.22 9.12
N LEU A 62 13.46 6.68 8.00
CA LEU A 62 14.90 6.61 7.75
C LEU A 62 15.53 8.02 7.70
N GLU A 63 14.91 8.94 6.96
CA GLU A 63 15.35 10.33 6.91
C GLU A 63 15.32 10.99 8.29
N LEU A 64 14.29 10.71 9.10
CA LEU A 64 14.18 11.19 10.47
C LEU A 64 15.31 10.66 11.36
N GLU A 65 15.64 9.37 11.24
CA GLU A 65 16.75 8.74 11.96
C GLU A 65 18.08 9.40 11.60
N LEU A 66 18.34 9.65 10.31
CA LEU A 66 19.54 10.31 9.83
C LEU A 66 19.65 11.75 10.37
N GLN A 67 18.55 12.51 10.38
CA GLN A 67 18.53 13.85 11.00
C GLN A 67 18.78 13.77 12.51
N GLY A 68 18.21 12.76 13.17
CA GLY A 68 18.40 12.52 14.60
C GLY A 68 19.87 12.28 14.94
N LYS A 69 20.53 11.40 14.18
CA LYS A 69 21.96 11.08 14.30
C LYS A 69 22.84 12.32 14.09
N ALA A 70 22.59 13.08 13.02
CA ALA A 70 23.35 14.30 12.73
C ALA A 70 23.23 15.34 13.86
N LEU A 71 22.04 15.49 14.43
CA LEU A 71 21.83 16.39 15.57
C LEU A 71 22.54 15.88 16.85
N ASP A 72 22.52 14.57 17.09
CA ASP A 72 23.20 13.96 18.24
C ASP A 72 24.73 14.04 18.12
N GLU A 73 25.26 14.03 16.90
CA GLU A 73 26.68 14.28 16.61
C GLU A 73 27.05 15.75 16.86
N LEU A 74 26.23 16.69 16.37
CA LEU A 74 26.43 18.12 16.61
C LEU A 74 26.35 18.47 18.10
N ALA A 75 25.46 17.83 18.85
CA ALA A 75 25.37 18.01 20.30
C ALA A 75 26.60 17.50 21.07
N ARG A 76 27.34 16.55 20.49
CA ARG A 76 28.59 16.02 21.06
C ARG A 76 29.82 16.85 20.68
N SER A 77 29.76 17.63 19.60
CA SER A 77 30.85 18.51 19.21
C SER A 77 30.93 19.74 20.12
N GLU A 78 32.10 19.98 20.72
CA GLU A 78 32.37 21.21 21.46
C GLU A 78 32.41 22.41 20.50
N GLY A 79 31.69 23.48 20.83
CA GLY A 79 31.68 24.72 20.03
C GLY A 79 30.68 24.76 18.88
N ALA A 80 29.70 23.85 18.84
CA ALA A 80 28.61 23.91 17.85
C ALA A 80 27.88 25.26 17.88
N ASP A 81 27.71 25.87 16.70
CA ASP A 81 26.97 27.12 16.56
C ASP A 81 25.51 26.92 17.02
N PRO A 82 25.00 27.73 17.97
CA PRO A 82 23.60 27.71 18.37
C PRO A 82 22.63 27.86 17.19
N GLY A 83 23.00 28.62 16.15
CA GLY A 83 22.21 28.79 14.94
C GLY A 83 22.09 27.50 14.14
N GLU A 84 23.22 26.83 13.88
CA GLU A 84 23.24 25.51 13.23
C GLU A 84 22.42 24.48 14.00
N ARG A 85 22.56 24.44 15.34
CA ARG A 85 21.80 23.51 16.18
C ARG A 85 20.29 23.75 16.06
N ALA A 86 19.85 25.00 16.13
CA ALA A 86 18.44 25.36 15.97
C ALA A 86 17.90 24.97 14.59
N ALA A 87 18.67 25.18 13.53
CA ALA A 87 18.29 24.79 12.17
C ALA A 87 18.13 23.27 12.03
N ARG A 88 19.02 22.48 12.63
CA ARG A 88 18.95 21.02 12.66
C ARG A 88 17.76 20.50 13.46
N ILE A 89 17.46 21.10 14.61
CA ILE A 89 16.24 20.77 15.38
C ILE A 89 14.98 21.06 14.54
N ALA A 90 14.93 22.20 13.86
CA ALA A 90 13.81 22.53 12.98
C ALA A 90 13.68 21.53 11.81
N ALA A 91 14.80 21.09 11.22
CA ALA A 91 14.80 20.07 10.18
C ALA A 91 14.29 18.71 10.69
N PHE A 92 14.77 18.27 11.86
CA PHE A 92 14.30 17.05 12.52
C PHE A 92 12.78 17.10 12.78
N ASN A 93 12.30 18.20 13.36
CA ASN A 93 10.88 18.35 13.69
C ASN A 93 9.99 18.41 12.44
N ARG A 94 10.45 19.03 11.34
CA ARG A 94 9.74 18.97 10.04
C ARG A 94 9.67 17.54 9.50
N GLN A 95 10.78 16.81 9.56
CA GLN A 95 10.82 15.43 9.09
C GLN A 95 9.92 14.52 9.94
N ARG A 96 9.86 14.77 11.25
CA ARG A 96 8.94 14.07 12.15
C ARG A 96 7.49 14.29 11.74
N ASP A 97 7.12 15.53 11.43
CA ASP A 97 5.76 15.87 11.00
C ASP A 97 5.44 15.21 9.64
N ALA A 98 6.41 15.09 8.74
CA ALA A 98 6.27 14.32 7.50
C ALA A 98 6.08 12.80 7.74
N ALA A 99 6.84 12.21 8.67
CA ALA A 99 6.68 10.80 9.04
C ALA A 99 5.29 10.53 9.66
N MET A 100 4.79 11.44 10.50
CA MET A 100 3.42 11.36 11.04
C MET A 100 2.35 11.45 9.94
N GLN A 101 2.55 12.32 8.95
CA GLN A 101 1.64 12.45 7.82
C GLN A 101 1.61 11.16 6.98
N ALA A 102 2.77 10.57 6.69
CA ALA A 102 2.86 9.29 5.98
C ALA A 102 2.19 8.14 6.76
N LEU A 103 2.34 8.11 8.08
CA LEU A 103 1.66 7.14 8.96
C LEU A 103 0.13 7.29 8.91
N TRP A 104 -0.36 8.54 8.92
CA TRP A 104 -1.78 8.81 8.78
C TRP A 104 -2.30 8.38 7.40
N GLU A 105 -1.56 8.66 6.32
CA GLU A 105 -1.91 8.21 4.96
C GLU A 105 -2.01 6.67 4.87
N LEU A 106 -1.05 5.95 5.44
CA LEU A 106 -1.07 4.48 5.50
C LEU A 106 -2.30 3.97 6.25
N ARG A 107 -2.64 4.58 7.40
CA ARG A 107 -3.83 4.24 8.17
C ARG A 107 -5.11 4.45 7.36
N VAL A 108 -5.26 5.61 6.72
CA VAL A 108 -6.43 5.93 5.89
C VAL A 108 -6.57 4.94 4.74
N HIS A 109 -5.45 4.58 4.09
CA HIS A 109 -5.47 3.62 3.00
C HIS A 109 -5.86 2.22 3.48
N ARG A 110 -5.35 1.76 4.62
CA ARG A 110 -5.81 0.52 5.29
C ARG A 110 -7.31 0.56 5.58
N GLU A 111 -7.82 1.64 6.16
CA GLU A 111 -9.24 1.79 6.45
C GLU A 111 -10.10 1.74 5.17
N ALA A 112 -9.64 2.36 4.07
CA ALA A 112 -10.31 2.32 2.77
C ALA A 112 -10.38 0.91 2.16
N LEU A 113 -9.39 0.05 2.45
CA LEU A 113 -9.40 -1.37 2.05
C LEU A 113 -10.17 -2.27 3.04
N GLY A 114 -10.76 -1.71 4.09
CA GLY A 114 -11.61 -2.40 5.05
C GLY A 114 -10.92 -2.92 6.31
N PHE A 115 -9.66 -2.57 6.55
CA PHE A 115 -8.97 -2.89 7.81
C PHE A 115 -9.56 -2.06 8.96
N ARG A 116 -10.06 -2.72 10.01
CA ARG A 116 -10.72 -2.05 11.16
C ARG A 116 -9.81 -1.83 12.37
N ARG A 117 -8.68 -2.54 12.45
CA ARG A 117 -7.71 -2.44 13.54
C ARG A 117 -6.39 -1.97 12.95
N ASN A 118 -5.86 -0.89 13.53
CA ASN A 118 -4.63 -0.24 13.10
C ASN A 118 -3.70 0.06 14.29
N ASP A 119 -3.94 -0.57 15.43
CA ASP A 119 -3.19 -0.35 16.67
C ASP A 119 -1.75 -0.87 16.56
N ASP A 120 -1.54 -1.84 15.66
CA ASP A 120 -0.24 -2.39 15.24
C ASP A 120 0.69 -1.34 14.62
N LEU A 121 0.13 -0.30 13.99
CA LEU A 121 0.93 0.71 13.29
C LEU A 121 1.87 1.48 14.24
N ALA A 122 1.47 1.68 15.50
CA ALA A 122 2.31 2.38 16.48
C ALA A 122 3.53 1.54 16.90
N GLU A 123 3.40 0.20 16.89
CA GLU A 123 4.48 -0.73 17.19
C GLU A 123 5.42 -0.91 15.98
N LEU A 124 4.85 -1.02 14.77
CA LEU A 124 5.61 -1.19 13.53
C LEU A 124 6.38 0.06 13.11
N TYR A 125 5.80 1.25 13.35
CA TYR A 125 6.34 2.52 12.87
C TYR A 125 6.47 3.56 14.01
N PRO A 126 7.38 3.33 14.97
CA PRO A 126 7.54 4.23 16.11
C PRO A 126 8.11 5.59 15.69
N VAL A 127 7.33 6.65 15.81
CA VAL A 127 7.78 8.03 15.53
C VAL A 127 8.33 8.67 16.82
N PRO A 128 9.60 9.09 16.89
CA PRO A 128 10.19 9.69 18.08
C PRO A 128 9.54 11.05 18.43
N PRO A 129 9.67 11.51 19.70
CA PRO A 129 9.17 12.83 20.11
C PRO A 129 9.92 13.98 19.42
N LYS A 130 9.32 15.18 19.42
CA LYS A 130 9.98 16.39 18.94
C LYS A 130 11.21 16.70 19.79
N ARG A 131 12.25 17.25 19.16
CA ARG A 131 13.48 17.70 19.83
C ARG A 131 13.43 19.21 20.10
N ALA A 132 14.11 19.64 21.15
CA ALA A 132 14.20 21.03 21.63
C ALA A 132 15.67 21.46 21.79
#